data_AF-A0A9D5CJE7-F1
#
_entry.id   AF-A0A9D5CJE7-F1
#
_cell.length_a   1.000
_cell.length_b   1.000
_cell.length_c   1.000
_cell.angle_alpha   90.00
_cell.angle_beta   90.00
_cell.angle_gamma   90.00
#
_symmetry.space_group_name_H-M   'P 1'
#
loop_
_entity.id
_entity.type
_entity.pdbx_description
1 polymer ?
#
loop_
_entity_poly.entity_id
_entity_poly.type
_entity_poly.pdbx_seq_one_letter_code
_entity_poly.pdbx_strand_id
1 'polypeptide(L)'
;MLTVALTVTGIVFAMGSAMNGQLGNPQADDRSIATVGGLLKAEFVKEISAGSFHVAALTTKGKVYTWGKGANGRLGLGDVNDRNSPALVEALEDRYVRSIACGSSFTAAICSHKSMSSKDQSVCSGCKMDFGFTRKKHNCYNCGFAFCHACSSKKALNASLAPNKSKPCRAKLLEQQCQYRSQQLQHYKHKIEETWSLAKDEAAKCKAAKDVIKVPHASDECAVRKNFDSKTNERYKK
;
A
#
# COMPACT_ATOMS: atom_id res chain seq x y z
N MET A 1 -14.62 -4.68 3.38
CA MET A 1 -14.23 -6.00 3.91
C MET A 1 -14.11 -6.98 2.74
N LEU A 2 -13.17 -7.92 2.77
CA LEU A 2 -12.96 -8.94 1.75
C LEU A 2 -12.87 -10.31 2.43
N THR A 3 -13.59 -11.29 1.90
CA THR A 3 -13.50 -12.68 2.33
C THR A 3 -13.29 -13.55 1.10
N VAL A 4 -12.35 -14.49 1.18
CA VAL A 4 -12.08 -15.48 0.13
C VAL A 4 -12.12 -16.88 0.74
N ALA A 5 -12.70 -17.82 0.00
CA ALA A 5 -12.84 -19.20 0.42
C ALA A 5 -12.33 -20.14 -0.67
N LEU A 6 -11.57 -21.15 -0.27
CA LEU A 6 -11.09 -22.23 -1.14
C LEU A 6 -11.85 -23.51 -0.80
N THR A 7 -12.40 -24.16 -1.81
CA THR A 7 -13.08 -25.44 -1.68
C THR A 7 -12.11 -26.61 -1.90
N VAL A 8 -12.48 -27.80 -1.43
CA VAL A 8 -11.71 -29.05 -1.64
C VAL A 8 -11.59 -29.44 -3.12
N THR A 9 -12.47 -28.93 -3.98
CA THR A 9 -12.42 -29.13 -5.44
C THR A 9 -11.51 -28.11 -6.14
N GLY A 10 -10.82 -27.25 -5.38
CA GLY A 10 -9.90 -26.26 -5.91
C GLY A 10 -10.57 -25.00 -6.47
N ILE A 11 -11.86 -24.80 -6.22
CA ILE A 11 -12.62 -23.62 -6.67
C ILE A 11 -12.54 -22.52 -5.60
N VAL A 12 -12.32 -21.28 -6.05
CA VAL A 12 -12.23 -20.10 -5.19
C VAL A 12 -13.50 -19.25 -5.28
N PHE A 13 -14.03 -18.88 -4.13
CA PHE A 13 -15.13 -17.93 -3.99
C PHE A 13 -14.66 -16.67 -3.27
N ALA A 14 -15.25 -15.54 -3.61
CA ALA A 14 -14.98 -14.25 -2.98
C ALA A 14 -16.29 -13.52 -2.66
N MET A 15 -16.30 -12.77 -1.57
CA MET A 15 -17.41 -11.90 -1.18
C MET A 15 -16.90 -10.65 -0.45
N GLY A 16 -17.76 -9.64 -0.37
CA GLY A 16 -17.43 -8.32 0.18
C GLY A 16 -17.22 -7.29 -0.93
N SER A 17 -16.32 -6.33 -0.73
CA SER A 17 -16.19 -5.18 -1.62
C SER A 17 -15.51 -5.53 -2.97
N ALA A 18 -16.08 -5.05 -4.07
CA ALA A 18 -15.57 -5.16 -5.44
C ALA A 18 -14.78 -3.93 -5.92
N MET A 19 -14.67 -2.88 -5.10
CA MET A 19 -14.15 -1.55 -5.52
C MET A 19 -12.77 -1.55 -6.20
N ASN A 20 -11.87 -2.48 -5.84
CA ASN A 20 -10.51 -2.56 -6.39
C ASN A 20 -10.35 -3.84 -7.22
N GLY A 21 -11.45 -4.48 -7.63
CA GLY A 21 -11.42 -5.75 -8.37
C GLY A 21 -11.03 -6.97 -7.53
N GLN A 22 -10.96 -6.86 -6.18
CA GLN A 22 -10.45 -7.93 -5.31
C GLN A 22 -11.35 -9.17 -5.25
N LEU A 23 -12.58 -9.11 -5.77
CA LEU A 23 -13.44 -10.29 -5.94
C LEU A 23 -12.99 -11.19 -7.10
N GLY A 24 -12.16 -10.69 -8.01
CA GLY A 24 -11.61 -11.49 -9.10
C GLY A 24 -12.65 -11.95 -10.12
N ASN A 25 -13.84 -11.34 -10.13
CA ASN A 25 -14.88 -11.58 -11.11
C ASN A 25 -15.44 -10.22 -11.55
N PRO A 26 -15.27 -9.82 -12.83
CA PRO A 26 -15.75 -8.55 -13.34
C PRO A 26 -17.27 -8.35 -13.26
N GLN A 27 -18.03 -9.43 -13.11
CA GLN A 27 -19.49 -9.44 -13.03
C GLN A 27 -20.01 -9.52 -11.59
N ALA A 28 -19.12 -9.55 -10.59
CA ALA A 28 -19.51 -9.66 -9.20
C ALA A 28 -19.94 -8.31 -8.62
N ASP A 29 -21.06 -8.33 -7.89
CA ASP A 29 -21.55 -7.20 -7.08
C ASP A 29 -21.25 -7.43 -5.59
N ASP A 30 -21.15 -6.35 -4.82
CA ASP A 30 -20.69 -6.31 -3.42
C ASP A 30 -21.55 -7.14 -2.45
N ARG A 31 -22.75 -7.57 -2.89
CA ARG A 31 -23.79 -8.21 -2.06
C ARG A 31 -23.84 -9.73 -2.14
N SER A 32 -23.11 -10.34 -3.07
CA SER A 32 -23.23 -11.78 -3.34
C SER A 32 -21.90 -12.51 -3.29
N ILE A 33 -21.95 -13.80 -2.93
CA ILE A 33 -20.81 -14.69 -3.05
C ILE A 33 -20.59 -14.96 -4.54
N ALA A 34 -19.42 -14.59 -5.06
CA ALA A 34 -19.07 -14.79 -6.45
C ALA A 34 -17.97 -15.84 -6.59
N THR A 35 -18.12 -16.75 -7.55
CA THR A 35 -16.99 -17.58 -7.98
C THR A 35 -15.97 -16.69 -8.69
N VAL A 36 -14.70 -16.83 -8.30
CA VAL A 36 -13.59 -16.14 -8.95
C VAL A 36 -13.50 -16.53 -10.43
N GLY A 37 -13.29 -15.55 -11.29
CA GLY A 37 -13.35 -15.66 -12.75
C GLY A 37 -12.02 -15.96 -13.44
N GLY A 38 -12.03 -15.77 -14.76
CA GLY A 38 -10.84 -15.81 -15.60
C GLY A 38 -10.19 -17.19 -15.74
N LEU A 39 -8.89 -17.18 -16.05
CA LEU A 39 -8.09 -18.40 -16.28
C LEU A 39 -7.98 -19.31 -15.05
N LEU A 40 -8.19 -18.76 -13.85
CA LEU A 40 -8.14 -19.53 -12.61
C LEU A 40 -9.25 -20.59 -12.54
N LYS A 41 -10.39 -20.39 -13.23
CA LYS A 41 -11.49 -21.37 -13.30
C LYS A 41 -11.07 -22.71 -13.92
N ALA A 42 -10.03 -22.71 -14.75
CA ALA A 42 -9.52 -23.91 -15.41
C ALA A 42 -8.39 -24.60 -14.63
N GLU A 43 -8.05 -24.09 -13.45
CA GLU A 43 -6.94 -24.59 -12.63
C GLU A 43 -7.44 -25.10 -11.28
N PHE A 44 -6.71 -26.06 -10.70
CA PHE A 44 -6.99 -26.55 -9.35
C PHE A 44 -6.17 -25.76 -8.34
N VAL A 45 -6.83 -24.92 -7.54
CA VAL A 45 -6.18 -24.09 -6.51
C VAL A 45 -5.90 -24.92 -5.27
N LYS A 46 -4.67 -24.86 -4.75
CA LYS A 46 -4.27 -25.54 -3.49
C LYS A 46 -4.15 -24.59 -2.30
N GLU A 47 -3.88 -23.31 -2.55
CA GLU A 47 -3.63 -22.33 -1.49
C GLU A 47 -4.08 -20.94 -1.96
N ILE A 48 -4.67 -20.18 -1.05
CA ILE A 48 -5.06 -18.79 -1.26
C ILE A 48 -4.49 -17.93 -0.14
N SER A 49 -4.21 -16.67 -0.45
CA SER A 49 -3.79 -15.67 0.52
C SER A 49 -4.38 -14.31 0.17
N ALA A 50 -4.94 -13.62 1.16
CA ALA A 50 -5.57 -12.31 0.96
C ALA A 50 -4.82 -11.22 1.74
N GLY A 51 -4.55 -10.10 1.08
CA GLY A 51 -4.11 -8.87 1.72
C GLY A 51 -5.26 -7.89 1.88
N SER A 52 -4.97 -6.60 2.12
CA SER A 52 -6.04 -5.61 2.36
C SER A 52 -7.01 -5.42 1.19
N PHE A 53 -6.49 -5.44 -0.05
CA PHE A 53 -7.28 -5.17 -1.27
C PHE A 53 -6.82 -6.02 -2.47
N HIS A 54 -6.16 -7.14 -2.22
CA HIS A 54 -5.67 -8.03 -3.28
C HIS A 54 -5.62 -9.46 -2.77
N VAL A 55 -5.59 -10.40 -3.70
CA VAL A 55 -5.55 -11.83 -3.41
C VAL A 55 -4.50 -12.48 -4.29
N ALA A 56 -3.82 -13.47 -3.74
CA ALA A 56 -2.97 -14.39 -4.47
C ALA A 56 -3.56 -15.81 -4.34
N ALA A 57 -3.46 -16.58 -5.42
CA ALA A 57 -3.80 -17.99 -5.46
C ALA A 57 -2.65 -18.80 -6.04
N LEU A 58 -2.37 -19.94 -5.43
CA LEU A 58 -1.37 -20.89 -5.86
C LEU A 58 -2.04 -22.19 -6.27
N THR A 59 -1.79 -22.61 -7.51
CA THR A 59 -2.35 -23.84 -8.09
C THR A 59 -1.51 -25.06 -7.73
N THR A 60 -2.07 -26.26 -7.89
CA THR A 60 -1.34 -27.53 -7.75
C THR A 60 -0.21 -27.68 -8.76
N LYS A 61 -0.33 -27.02 -9.92
CA LYS A 61 0.71 -26.96 -10.95
C LYS A 61 1.83 -25.95 -10.64
N GLY A 62 1.78 -25.28 -9.49
CA GLY A 62 2.79 -24.30 -9.07
C GLY A 62 2.62 -22.90 -9.69
N LYS A 63 1.58 -22.68 -10.52
CA LYS A 63 1.26 -21.35 -11.06
C LYS A 63 0.70 -20.45 -9.98
N VAL A 64 1.14 -19.19 -9.97
CA VAL A 64 0.65 -18.14 -9.07
C VAL A 64 -0.20 -17.14 -9.85
N TYR A 65 -1.40 -16.89 -9.36
CA TYR A 65 -2.30 -15.87 -9.88
C TYR A 65 -2.50 -14.78 -8.83
N THR A 66 -2.59 -13.52 -9.28
CA THR A 66 -2.88 -12.37 -8.41
C THR A 66 -3.94 -11.47 -9.03
N TRP A 67 -4.75 -10.83 -8.19
CA TRP A 67 -5.74 -9.83 -8.60
C TRP A 67 -6.11 -8.87 -7.46
N GLY A 68 -6.87 -7.84 -7.79
CA GLY A 68 -7.24 -6.74 -6.91
C GLY A 68 -6.40 -5.50 -7.18
N LYS A 69 -6.13 -4.73 -6.13
CA LYS A 69 -5.36 -3.48 -6.17
C LYS A 69 -3.91 -3.70 -6.62
N GLY A 70 -3.46 -2.99 -7.64
CA GLY A 70 -2.11 -3.01 -8.23
C GLY A 70 -1.10 -2.08 -7.57
N ALA A 71 -1.57 -1.10 -6.79
CA ALA A 71 -0.72 -0.06 -6.18
C ALA A 71 0.52 -0.64 -5.46
N ASN A 72 1.68 -0.01 -5.68
CA ASN A 72 3.01 -0.44 -5.22
C ASN A 72 3.54 -1.73 -5.88
N GLY A 73 2.92 -2.17 -6.98
CA GLY A 73 3.33 -3.38 -7.72
C GLY A 73 3.02 -4.67 -6.97
N ARG A 74 2.05 -4.66 -6.04
CA ARG A 74 1.78 -5.77 -5.12
C ARG A 74 1.31 -7.06 -5.81
N LEU A 75 0.83 -6.95 -7.05
CA LEU A 75 0.39 -8.09 -7.85
C LEU A 75 1.57 -8.81 -8.53
N GLY A 76 2.75 -8.17 -8.65
CA GLY A 76 3.92 -8.77 -9.27
C GLY A 76 3.84 -8.93 -10.79
N LEU A 77 2.87 -8.27 -11.45
CA LEU A 77 2.62 -8.36 -12.91
C LEU A 77 3.52 -7.44 -13.75
N GLY A 78 4.48 -6.76 -13.12
CA GLY A 78 5.39 -5.83 -13.78
C GLY A 78 4.81 -4.43 -14.04
N ASP A 79 3.62 -4.15 -13.53
CA ASP A 79 2.96 -2.84 -13.54
C ASP A 79 2.33 -2.53 -12.15
N VAL A 80 1.59 -1.41 -12.06
CA VAL A 80 0.86 -1.00 -10.84
C VAL A 80 -0.65 -0.95 -11.06
N ASN A 81 -1.15 -1.59 -12.11
CA ASN A 81 -2.55 -1.52 -12.52
C ASN A 81 -3.40 -2.50 -11.70
N ASP A 82 -4.59 -2.06 -11.33
CA ASP A 82 -5.58 -2.91 -10.67
C ASP A 82 -6.08 -3.98 -11.65
N ARG A 83 -6.37 -5.19 -11.15
CA ARG A 83 -6.90 -6.30 -11.93
C ARG A 83 -8.20 -6.80 -11.29
N ASN A 84 -9.29 -6.80 -12.05
CA ASN A 84 -10.60 -7.32 -11.61
C ASN A 84 -10.81 -8.81 -11.91
N SER A 85 -9.80 -9.49 -12.45
CA SER A 85 -9.76 -10.93 -12.72
C SER A 85 -8.37 -11.47 -12.40
N PRO A 86 -8.24 -12.74 -11.93
CA PRO A 86 -6.96 -13.40 -11.73
C PRO A 86 -6.06 -13.29 -12.96
N ALA A 87 -4.85 -12.76 -12.75
CA ALA A 87 -3.81 -12.67 -13.75
C ALA A 87 -2.61 -13.53 -13.33
N LEU A 88 -2.02 -14.23 -14.30
CA LEU A 88 -0.87 -15.09 -14.07
C LEU A 88 0.39 -14.24 -13.82
N VAL A 89 1.15 -14.61 -12.80
CA VAL A 89 2.46 -14.02 -12.53
C VAL A 89 3.53 -14.76 -13.32
N GLU A 90 3.71 -14.38 -14.59
CA GLU A 90 4.62 -15.03 -15.56
C GLU A 90 6.06 -15.15 -15.02
N ALA A 91 6.51 -14.18 -14.23
CA ALA A 91 7.84 -14.17 -13.63
C ALA A 91 8.12 -15.37 -12.69
N LEU A 92 7.08 -16.10 -12.28
CA LEU A 92 7.15 -17.27 -11.40
C LEU A 92 6.88 -18.61 -12.12
N GLU A 93 6.58 -18.65 -13.41
CA GLU A 93 6.25 -19.90 -14.11
C GLU A 93 7.41 -20.91 -14.08
N ASP A 94 8.65 -20.43 -14.19
CA ASP A 94 9.87 -21.25 -14.12
C ASP A 94 10.37 -21.49 -12.68
N ARG A 95 9.50 -21.34 -11.69
CA ARG A 95 9.83 -21.48 -10.26
C ARG A 95 8.92 -22.49 -9.59
N TYR A 96 9.49 -23.27 -8.67
CA TYR A 96 8.71 -24.19 -7.86
C TYR A 96 8.16 -23.47 -6.63
N VAL A 97 7.00 -22.83 -6.78
CA VAL A 97 6.38 -22.07 -5.68
C VAL A 97 5.73 -23.04 -4.68
N ARG A 98 6.21 -22.97 -3.43
CA ARG A 98 5.76 -23.83 -2.34
C ARG A 98 4.57 -23.25 -1.59
N SER A 99 4.65 -21.96 -1.24
CA SER A 99 3.62 -21.22 -0.51
C SER A 99 3.59 -19.74 -0.88
N ILE A 100 2.49 -19.07 -0.55
CA ILE A 100 2.24 -17.67 -0.82
C ILE A 100 1.75 -16.96 0.45
N ALA A 101 2.05 -15.67 0.58
CA ALA A 101 1.57 -14.84 1.68
C ALA A 101 1.32 -13.41 1.21
N CYS A 102 0.24 -12.80 1.68
CA CYS A 102 -0.15 -11.44 1.36
C CYS A 102 -0.19 -10.61 2.64
N GLY A 103 0.58 -9.53 2.67
CA GLY A 103 0.46 -8.49 3.69
C GLY A 103 -0.50 -7.38 3.25
N SER A 104 -0.48 -6.26 3.95
CA SER A 104 -1.38 -5.13 3.64
C SER A 104 -1.14 -4.53 2.24
N SER A 105 0.11 -4.54 1.78
CA SER A 105 0.52 -3.92 0.51
C SER A 105 1.61 -4.67 -0.25
N PHE A 106 1.81 -5.95 0.04
CA PHE A 106 2.82 -6.78 -0.61
C PHE A 106 2.36 -8.23 -0.73
N THR A 107 2.90 -8.92 -1.72
CA THR A 107 2.79 -10.37 -1.88
C THR A 107 4.19 -10.97 -1.76
N ALA A 108 4.31 -12.08 -1.05
CA ALA A 108 5.50 -12.89 -0.93
C ALA A 108 5.21 -14.32 -1.42
N ALA A 109 6.21 -14.96 -2.00
CA ALA A 109 6.14 -16.34 -2.44
C ALA A 109 7.42 -17.06 -2.01
N ILE A 110 7.29 -18.22 -1.37
CA ILE A 110 8.42 -19.07 -1.03
C ILE A 110 8.60 -20.07 -2.17
N CYS A 111 9.76 -20.05 -2.80
CA CYS A 111 10.10 -20.97 -3.88
C CYS A 111 11.12 -21.99 -3.39
N SER A 112 10.97 -23.25 -3.75
CA SER A 112 12.06 -24.22 -3.61
C SER A 112 13.05 -24.04 -4.75
N HIS A 113 14.33 -24.26 -4.45
CA HIS A 113 15.33 -24.39 -5.49
C HIS A 113 14.98 -25.60 -6.36
N LYS A 114 15.01 -25.41 -7.68
CA LYS A 114 14.87 -26.51 -8.61
C LYS A 114 16.09 -27.42 -8.40
N SER A 115 15.85 -28.68 -8.00
CA SER A 115 16.92 -29.67 -7.88
C SER A 115 17.56 -29.84 -9.26
N MET A 116 18.85 -29.52 -9.37
CA MET A 116 19.59 -29.58 -10.62
C MET A 116 20.27 -30.94 -10.73
N SER A 117 20.09 -31.60 -11.88
CA SER A 117 20.86 -32.80 -12.21
C SER A 117 22.35 -32.45 -12.33
N SER A 118 23.25 -33.40 -12.06
CA SER A 118 24.70 -33.22 -12.24
C SER A 118 25.07 -32.75 -13.66
N LYS A 119 24.25 -33.07 -14.68
CA LYS A 119 24.43 -32.59 -16.07
C LYS A 119 24.14 -31.10 -16.23
N ASP A 120 23.15 -30.56 -15.53
CA ASP A 120 22.80 -29.13 -15.58
C ASP A 120 23.86 -28.25 -14.89
N GLN A 121 24.78 -28.90 -14.17
CA GLN A 121 25.85 -28.29 -13.42
C GLN A 121 27.22 -28.42 -14.07
N SER A 122 27.34 -29.14 -15.20
CA SER A 122 28.62 -29.33 -15.91
C SER A 122 29.00 -28.14 -16.79
N VAL A 123 28.02 -27.33 -17.21
CA VAL A 123 28.22 -26.15 -18.06
C VAL A 123 27.75 -24.86 -17.41
N CYS A 124 28.39 -23.76 -17.77
CA CYS A 124 27.96 -22.43 -17.39
C CYS A 124 26.62 -22.09 -18.04
N SER A 125 25.62 -21.71 -17.23
CA SER A 125 24.28 -21.35 -17.71
C SER A 125 24.27 -20.10 -18.59
N GLY A 126 25.25 -19.20 -18.43
CA GLY A 126 25.38 -17.98 -19.23
C GLY A 126 26.05 -18.18 -20.60
N CYS A 127 27.20 -18.85 -20.65
CA CYS A 127 27.99 -18.99 -21.89
C CYS A 127 28.03 -20.43 -22.45
N LYS A 128 27.35 -21.37 -21.81
CA LYS A 128 27.24 -22.80 -22.19
C LYS A 128 28.55 -23.61 -22.24
N MET A 129 29.69 -23.00 -21.94
CA MET A 129 30.99 -23.68 -21.81
C MET A 129 31.08 -24.53 -20.54
N ASP A 130 31.76 -25.68 -20.64
CA ASP A 130 32.04 -26.59 -19.52
C ASP A 130 32.87 -25.94 -18.41
N PHE A 131 32.67 -26.41 -17.19
CA PHE A 131 33.56 -26.10 -16.06
C PHE A 131 34.81 -26.99 -16.09
N GLY A 132 35.92 -26.47 -15.58
CA GLY A 132 37.20 -27.18 -15.52
C GLY A 132 38.16 -26.48 -14.57
N PHE A 133 39.43 -26.92 -14.52
CA PHE A 133 40.43 -26.39 -13.58
C PHE A 133 40.60 -24.86 -13.63
N THR A 134 40.59 -24.29 -14.84
CA THR A 134 40.71 -22.83 -15.06
C THR A 134 39.38 -22.09 -14.97
N ARG A 135 38.25 -22.81 -15.06
CA ARG A 135 36.89 -22.24 -15.09
C ARG A 135 36.09 -22.77 -13.90
N LYS A 136 36.28 -22.12 -12.75
CA LYS A 136 35.59 -22.45 -11.50
C LYS A 136 34.08 -22.22 -11.61
N LYS A 137 33.34 -23.11 -10.95
CA LYS A 137 31.88 -23.11 -10.88
C LYS A 137 31.39 -22.24 -9.72
N HIS A 138 30.43 -21.37 -10.00
CA HIS A 138 29.72 -20.56 -9.00
C HIS A 138 28.22 -20.85 -9.06
N ASN A 139 27.63 -21.29 -7.95
CA ASN A 139 26.19 -21.56 -7.89
C ASN A 139 25.43 -20.27 -7.65
N CYS A 140 24.39 -20.02 -8.45
CA CYS A 140 23.42 -18.98 -8.15
C CYS A 140 22.43 -19.52 -7.13
N TYR A 141 22.48 -18.98 -5.91
CA TYR A 141 21.54 -19.35 -4.85
C TYR A 141 20.08 -19.00 -5.17
N ASN A 142 19.79 -18.14 -6.15
CA ASN A 142 18.41 -17.80 -6.48
C ASN A 142 17.76 -18.82 -7.44
N CYS A 143 18.49 -19.25 -8.47
CA CYS A 143 17.94 -20.13 -9.52
C CYS A 143 18.54 -21.55 -9.55
N GLY A 144 19.54 -21.85 -8.71
CA GLY A 144 20.22 -23.16 -8.67
C GLY A 144 21.21 -23.39 -9.82
N PHE A 145 21.22 -22.53 -10.83
CA PHE A 145 22.11 -22.62 -11.99
C PHE A 145 23.56 -22.32 -11.66
N ALA A 146 24.47 -22.91 -12.43
CA ALA A 146 25.90 -22.73 -12.31
C ALA A 146 26.42 -21.69 -13.32
N PHE A 147 27.28 -20.78 -12.89
CA PHE A 147 27.90 -19.74 -13.72
C PHE A 147 29.42 -19.72 -13.54
N CYS A 148 30.16 -19.33 -14.58
CA CYS A 148 31.60 -19.08 -14.45
C CYS A 148 31.85 -17.66 -13.92
N HIS A 149 33.06 -17.42 -13.39
CA HIS A 149 33.42 -16.12 -12.84
C HIS A 149 33.16 -14.97 -13.82
N ALA A 150 33.49 -15.12 -15.11
CA ALA A 150 33.25 -14.09 -16.12
C ALA A 150 31.76 -13.81 -16.37
N CYS A 151 30.88 -14.82 -16.28
CA CYS A 151 29.44 -14.64 -16.42
C CYS A 151 28.80 -14.08 -15.14
N SER A 152 29.35 -14.38 -13.96
CA SER A 152 28.88 -13.82 -12.69
C SER A 152 29.44 -12.42 -12.41
N SER A 153 30.65 -12.11 -12.88
CA SER A 153 31.33 -10.82 -12.67
C SER A 153 30.90 -9.75 -13.68
N LYS A 154 30.42 -10.15 -14.86
CA LYS A 154 29.63 -9.27 -15.75
C LYS A 154 28.26 -9.03 -15.10
N LYS A 155 28.28 -8.19 -14.06
CA LYS A 155 27.16 -7.71 -13.23
C LYS A 155 25.80 -8.01 -13.85
N ALA A 156 25.16 -9.05 -13.32
CA ALA A 156 23.71 -9.24 -13.16
C ALA A 156 22.78 -8.24 -13.87
N LEU A 157 22.83 -8.12 -15.20
CA LEU A 157 21.76 -7.51 -16.00
C LEU A 157 20.73 -8.57 -16.42
N ASN A 158 21.16 -9.83 -16.49
CA ASN A 158 20.32 -10.98 -16.84
C ASN A 158 19.95 -11.85 -15.61
N ALA A 159 20.30 -11.40 -14.40
CA ALA A 159 19.88 -12.11 -13.17
C ALA A 159 18.37 -11.90 -12.96
N SER A 160 17.67 -12.87 -12.36
CA SER A 160 16.22 -12.80 -12.13
C SER A 160 15.76 -11.55 -11.33
N LEU A 161 16.68 -10.93 -10.59
CA LEU A 161 16.48 -9.71 -9.78
C LEU A 161 17.37 -8.54 -10.24
N ALA A 162 17.96 -8.65 -11.42
CA ALA A 162 18.75 -7.59 -12.03
C ALA A 162 17.90 -6.32 -12.21
N PRO A 163 18.44 -5.12 -11.91
CA PRO A 163 17.82 -3.88 -12.33
C PRO A 163 17.71 -3.83 -13.86
N ASN A 164 16.51 -4.00 -14.39
CA ASN A 164 16.25 -3.88 -15.82
C ASN A 164 16.30 -2.39 -16.22
N LYS A 165 17.02 -2.03 -17.28
CA LYS A 165 17.08 -0.65 -17.77
C LYS A 165 15.75 -0.16 -18.37
N SER A 166 14.88 -1.06 -18.83
CA SER A 166 13.57 -0.72 -19.41
C SER A 166 12.44 -0.64 -18.38
N LYS A 167 12.67 -1.07 -17.12
CA LYS A 167 11.70 -0.97 -16.04
C LYS A 167 12.33 -0.19 -14.90
N PRO A 168 11.75 0.93 -14.42
CA PRO A 168 12.31 1.65 -13.29
C PRO A 168 12.46 0.68 -12.12
N CYS A 169 13.69 0.54 -11.63
CA CYS A 169 13.96 -0.30 -10.47
C CYS A 169 13.10 0.19 -9.30
N ARG A 170 12.60 -0.74 -8.48
CA ARG A 170 11.69 -0.46 -7.36
C ARG A 170 12.17 0.70 -6.46
N ALA A 171 13.49 0.87 -6.32
CA ALA A 171 14.10 1.99 -5.65
C ALA A 171 13.77 3.36 -6.29
N LYS A 172 13.91 3.50 -7.62
CA LYS A 172 13.59 4.75 -8.34
C LYS A 172 12.10 5.10 -8.26
N LEU A 173 11.22 4.09 -8.34
CA LEU A 173 9.78 4.31 -8.21
C LEU A 173 9.42 4.75 -6.78
N LEU A 174 9.99 4.09 -5.77
CA LEU A 174 9.81 4.47 -4.36
C LEU A 174 10.38 5.86 -4.07
N GLU A 175 11.49 6.23 -4.70
CA GLU A 175 12.11 7.54 -4.56
C GLU A 175 11.21 8.65 -5.12
N GLN A 176 10.68 8.47 -6.34
CA GLN A 176 9.68 9.40 -6.91
C GLN A 176 8.41 9.49 -6.05
N GLN A 177 7.94 8.36 -5.53
CA GLN A 177 6.76 8.32 -4.66
C GLN A 177 7.00 9.00 -3.31
N CYS A 178 8.22 8.87 -2.77
CA CYS A 178 8.67 9.58 -1.58
C CYS A 178 8.76 11.09 -1.82
N GLN A 179 9.32 11.51 -2.97
CA GLN A 179 9.38 12.92 -3.37
C GLN A 179 7.98 13.54 -3.50
N TYR A 180 7.05 12.85 -4.18
CA TYR A 180 5.68 13.33 -4.33
C TYR A 180 4.96 13.48 -2.99
N ARG A 181 5.11 12.49 -2.08
CA ARG A 181 4.54 12.57 -0.73
C ARG A 181 5.15 13.70 0.10
N SER A 182 6.45 13.94 -0.03
CA SER A 182 7.11 15.08 0.63
C SER A 182 6.57 16.43 0.13
N GLN A 183 6.33 16.57 -1.18
CA GLN A 183 5.69 17.77 -1.74
C GLN A 183 4.26 17.97 -1.22
N GLN A 184 3.48 16.90 -1.15
CA GLN A 184 2.13 16.94 -0.58
C GLN A 184 2.16 17.39 0.88
N LEU A 185 3.06 16.81 1.70
CA LEU A 185 3.21 17.20 3.10
C LEU A 185 3.61 18.67 3.27
N GLN A 186 4.50 19.17 2.41
CA GLN A 186 4.87 20.59 2.40
C GLN A 186 3.67 21.49 2.05
N HIS A 187 2.87 21.12 1.05
CA HIS A 187 1.66 21.85 0.69
C HIS A 187 0.65 21.89 1.85
N TYR A 188 0.39 20.74 2.49
CA TYR A 188 -0.50 20.69 3.66
C TYR A 188 0.02 21.51 4.83
N LYS A 189 1.34 21.50 5.08
CA LYS A 189 1.96 22.31 6.12
C LYS A 189 1.75 23.81 5.87
N HIS A 190 1.97 24.28 4.65
CA HIS A 190 1.73 25.68 4.28
C HIS A 190 0.27 26.09 4.52
N LYS A 191 -0.67 25.25 4.09
CA LYS A 191 -2.11 25.50 4.27
C LYS A 191 -2.51 25.57 5.75
N ILE A 192 -1.91 24.72 6.59
CA ILE A 192 -2.10 24.77 8.05
C ILE A 192 -1.53 26.08 8.62
N GLU A 193 -0.34 26.52 8.17
CA GLU A 193 0.27 27.77 8.64
C GLU A 193 -0.57 29.00 8.23
N GLU A 194 -1.10 29.05 7.01
CA GLU A 194 -2.01 30.10 6.55
C GLU A 194 -3.30 30.17 7.38
N THR A 195 -3.96 29.03 7.56
CA THR A 195 -5.19 28.94 8.38
C THR A 195 -4.93 29.29 9.84
N TRP A 196 -3.77 28.92 10.39
CA TRP A 196 -3.36 29.29 11.74
C TRP A 196 -3.11 30.79 11.89
N SER A 197 -2.57 31.46 10.87
CA SER A 197 -2.39 32.91 10.86
C SER A 197 -3.73 33.63 10.87
N LEU A 198 -4.68 33.22 10.01
CA LEU A 198 -6.03 33.78 9.99
C LEU A 198 -6.75 33.61 11.33
N ALA A 199 -6.63 32.44 11.95
CA ALA A 199 -7.22 32.18 13.25
C ALA A 199 -6.64 33.07 14.37
N LYS A 200 -5.33 33.37 14.32
CA LYS A 200 -4.68 34.30 15.26
C LYS A 200 -5.17 35.73 15.08
N ASP A 201 -5.26 36.21 13.85
CA ASP A 201 -5.75 37.56 13.55
C ASP A 201 -7.19 37.72 14.04
N GLU A 202 -8.03 36.71 13.80
CA GLU A 202 -9.42 36.72 14.24
C GLU A 202 -9.53 36.66 15.78
N ALA A 203 -8.70 35.84 16.43
CA ALA A 203 -8.63 35.81 17.90
C ALA A 203 -8.19 37.16 18.49
N ALA A 204 -7.25 37.86 17.84
CA ALA A 204 -6.82 39.20 18.24
C ALA A 204 -7.95 40.23 18.09
N LYS A 205 -8.71 40.19 16.99
CA LYS A 205 -9.90 41.02 16.81
C LYS A 205 -10.97 40.74 17.86
N CYS A 206 -11.26 39.47 18.14
CA CYS A 206 -12.21 39.09 19.19
C CYS A 206 -11.76 39.58 20.57
N LYS A 207 -10.46 39.57 20.86
CA LYS A 207 -9.91 40.11 22.12
C LYS A 207 -10.08 41.63 22.20
N ALA A 208 -9.73 42.35 21.14
CA ALA A 208 -9.92 43.80 21.06
C ALA A 208 -11.40 44.19 21.21
N ALA A 209 -12.31 43.46 20.55
CA ALA A 209 -13.76 43.68 20.70
C ALA A 209 -14.24 43.46 22.15
N LYS A 210 -13.73 42.43 22.84
CA LYS A 210 -14.04 42.19 24.26
C LYS A 210 -13.54 43.31 25.17
N ASP A 211 -12.39 43.91 24.88
CA ASP A 211 -11.86 45.04 25.66
C ASP A 211 -12.65 46.34 25.44
N VAL A 212 -13.30 46.52 24.27
CA VAL A 212 -14.23 47.63 24.00
C VAL A 212 -15.58 47.43 24.71
N ILE A 213 -16.05 46.19 24.84
CA ILE A 213 -17.32 45.84 25.52
C ILE A 213 -17.17 45.89 27.06
N LYS A 214 -15.96 46.08 27.59
CA LYS A 214 -15.72 46.30 29.03
C LYS A 214 -16.31 47.64 29.45
N VAL A 215 -17.58 47.62 29.86
CA VAL A 215 -18.26 48.77 30.50
C VAL A 215 -17.51 49.13 31.78
N PRO A 216 -17.21 50.42 32.07
CA PRO A 216 -16.61 50.79 33.34
C PRO A 216 -17.51 50.32 34.48
N HIS A 217 -16.93 49.63 35.46
CA HIS A 217 -17.64 49.31 36.69
C HIS A 217 -18.12 50.61 37.35
N ALA A 218 -19.39 50.64 37.73
CA ALA A 218 -20.05 51.71 38.44
C ALA A 218 -19.31 52.05 39.75
N SER A 219 -18.52 53.12 39.75
CA SER A 219 -18.08 53.79 40.98
C SER A 219 -18.42 55.28 41.03
N ASP A 220 -18.97 55.88 39.97
CA ASP A 220 -19.24 57.33 39.94
C ASP A 220 -20.73 57.73 39.97
N GLU A 221 -21.68 56.78 39.99
CA GLU A 221 -23.13 57.09 40.02
C GLU A 221 -23.75 57.19 41.44
N CYS A 222 -22.95 57.15 42.52
CA CYS A 222 -23.49 57.20 43.89
C CYS A 222 -23.67 58.63 44.46
N ALA A 223 -23.37 59.70 43.70
CA ALA A 223 -23.46 61.07 44.21
C ALA A 223 -24.79 61.80 43.88
N VAL A 224 -25.58 61.34 42.91
CA VAL A 224 -26.79 62.08 42.46
C VAL A 224 -28.08 61.65 43.18
N ARG A 225 -28.08 60.50 43.87
CA ARG A 225 -29.28 59.99 44.57
C ARG A 225 -29.48 60.45 46.02
N LYS A 226 -28.56 61.25 46.60
CA LYS A 226 -28.69 61.70 48.00
C LYS A 226 -29.48 63.00 48.23
N ASN A 227 -30.12 63.57 47.19
CA ASN A 227 -30.94 64.78 47.34
C ASN A 227 -32.46 64.55 47.19
N PHE A 228 -32.93 63.30 47.09
CA PHE A 228 -34.37 63.03 46.97
C PHE A 228 -35.01 62.35 48.18
N ASP A 229 -34.23 61.80 49.12
CA ASP A 229 -34.75 61.07 50.30
C ASP A 229 -34.79 61.87 51.61
N SER A 230 -34.59 63.20 51.57
CA SER A 230 -34.72 64.07 52.77
C SER A 230 -35.96 64.97 52.77
N LYS A 231 -36.87 64.88 51.78
CA LYS A 231 -38.08 65.74 51.72
C LYS A 231 -39.43 65.04 51.80
N THR A 232 -39.49 63.74 52.07
CA THR A 232 -40.76 62.98 52.10
C THR A 232 -41.02 62.24 53.40
N ASN A 233 -40.42 62.66 54.52
CA ASN A 233 -40.73 62.05 55.83
C ASN A 233 -40.90 63.07 56.99
N GLU A 234 -41.54 64.21 56.72
CA GLU A 234 -42.15 65.09 57.76
C GLU A 234 -43.55 65.57 57.36
N ARG A 235 -44.39 64.65 56.89
CA ARG A 235 -45.85 64.86 56.88
C ARG A 235 -46.50 63.53 57.20
N TYR A 236 -46.54 63.20 58.49
CA TYR A 236 -47.54 62.36 59.18
C TYR A 236 -46.98 61.92 60.55
N LYS A 237 -46.73 62.89 61.44
CA LYS A 237 -46.86 62.73 62.90
C LYS A 237 -47.29 64.07 63.49
N LYS A 238 -48.59 64.14 63.84
CA LYS A 238 -49.31 65.13 64.68
C LYS A 238 -49.13 66.61 64.39
#